data_AF-A0A3N2HL45-F1
#
_entry.id   AF-A0A3N2HL45-F1
#
_cell.length_a   1.000
_cell.length_b   1.000
_cell.length_c   1.000
_cell.angle_alpha   90.00
_cell.angle_beta   90.00
_cell.angle_gamma   90.00
#
_symmetry.space_group_name_H-M   'P 1'
#
loop_
_entity.id
_entity.type
_entity.pdbx_description
1 polymer ?
#
loop_
_entity_poly.entity_id
_entity_poly.type
_entity_poly.pdbx_seq_one_letter_code
_entity_poly.pdbx_strand_id
1 'polypeptide(L)'
;MAEREPEVPAAAHYQYTPKMPADQWAAIRPYVQRVVRDTAHRTPYSEKELYPAVSRLALFAWAIASVPLEDDNVFDPRFINRFVQHHLGQYSRAGKNTLRARLRRTSEALLGDEAAGTFRALGKAEASRPYSPSEVASLLSWAGSQHDEERTTSAGALLALGLGAGLTGREIIDLELVDITSDSRGVVVRVSGDDARDVPVLAQWAPLLQRRTASKAASRWAFRSGQRGGNINLVTDFVSRNPRPTVELQSRRMRATWIVEHLRRGTPLDLLLEVAGLQSAEALDRLLPYVARADDDPRRDSLR
;
A
#
# COMPACT_ATOMS: atom_id res chain seq x y z
N MET A 1 3.41 -30.85 50.69
CA MET A 1 3.64 -29.73 49.76
C MET A 1 3.46 -30.26 48.36
N ALA A 2 2.36 -29.91 47.70
CA ALA A 2 2.17 -30.14 46.27
C ALA A 2 2.16 -28.74 45.63
N GLU A 3 3.24 -28.43 44.93
CA GLU A 3 3.44 -27.19 44.21
C GLU A 3 2.48 -27.19 43.01
N ARG A 4 1.49 -26.28 43.03
CA ARG A 4 0.62 -26.04 41.88
C ARG A 4 1.44 -25.33 40.81
N GLU A 5 1.59 -25.96 39.65
CA GLU A 5 2.11 -25.31 38.45
C GLU A 5 1.29 -24.05 38.11
N PRO A 6 1.93 -22.96 37.67
CA PRO A 6 1.23 -21.74 37.32
C PRO A 6 0.46 -21.94 36.01
N GLU A 7 -0.86 -21.79 36.08
CA GLU A 7 -1.78 -21.76 34.93
C GLU A 7 -1.44 -20.55 34.05
N VAL A 8 -0.89 -20.81 32.86
CA VAL A 8 -0.57 -19.78 31.87
C VAL A 8 -1.89 -19.18 31.36
N PRO A 9 -2.13 -17.86 31.48
CA PRO A 9 -3.39 -17.27 31.03
C PRO A 9 -3.53 -17.45 29.51
N ALA A 10 -4.63 -18.07 29.09
CA ALA A 10 -4.97 -18.22 27.67
C ALA A 10 -4.97 -16.84 26.98
N ALA A 11 -4.20 -16.72 25.90
CA ALA A 11 -4.09 -15.48 25.15
C ALA A 11 -5.49 -14.98 24.74
N ALA A 12 -5.80 -13.72 25.01
CA ALA A 12 -7.08 -13.13 24.69
C ALA A 12 -7.32 -13.13 23.16
N HIS A 13 -8.22 -13.99 22.69
CA HIS A 13 -8.58 -14.09 21.28
C HIS A 13 -9.29 -12.82 20.77
N TYR A 14 -9.10 -12.50 19.49
CA TYR A 14 -9.70 -11.35 18.86
C TYR A 14 -11.23 -11.52 18.70
N GLN A 15 -12.00 -10.59 19.24
CA GLN A 15 -13.45 -10.55 19.06
C GLN A 15 -13.81 -9.96 17.68
N TYR A 16 -14.19 -10.84 16.76
CA TYR A 16 -14.59 -10.45 15.41
C TYR A 16 -16.08 -10.09 15.33
N THR A 17 -16.38 -8.89 14.80
CA THR A 17 -17.74 -8.48 14.45
C THR A 17 -17.98 -8.66 12.94
N PRO A 18 -18.79 -9.65 12.53
CA PRO A 18 -19.04 -9.93 11.12
C PRO A 18 -19.95 -8.87 10.49
N LYS A 19 -19.73 -8.61 9.19
CA LYS A 19 -20.60 -7.74 8.38
C LYS A 19 -21.52 -8.59 7.51
N MET A 20 -22.38 -9.38 8.14
CA MET A 20 -23.37 -10.26 7.49
C MET A 20 -24.57 -10.46 8.43
N PRO A 21 -25.73 -10.93 7.92
CA PRO A 21 -26.88 -11.31 8.74
C PRO A 21 -26.53 -12.27 9.88
N ALA A 22 -27.20 -12.12 11.03
CA ALA A 22 -26.87 -12.83 12.27
C ALA A 22 -27.09 -14.35 12.16
N ASP A 23 -28.10 -14.77 11.42
CA ASP A 23 -28.41 -16.16 11.08
C ASP A 23 -27.31 -16.80 10.23
N GLN A 24 -26.85 -16.10 9.19
CA GLN A 24 -25.75 -16.56 8.34
C GLN A 24 -24.45 -16.68 9.14
N TRP A 25 -24.18 -15.72 10.02
CA TRP A 25 -23.01 -15.81 10.89
C TRP A 25 -23.13 -16.99 11.85
N ALA A 26 -24.28 -17.18 12.49
CA ALA A 26 -24.48 -18.29 13.41
C ALA A 26 -24.20 -19.65 12.76
N ALA A 27 -24.58 -19.83 11.49
CA ALA A 27 -24.37 -21.06 10.74
C ALA A 27 -22.87 -21.37 10.49
N ILE A 28 -22.04 -20.37 10.20
CA ILE A 28 -20.62 -20.58 9.84
C ILE A 28 -19.65 -20.29 10.98
N ARG A 29 -20.09 -19.61 12.05
CA ARG A 29 -19.25 -19.09 13.13
C ARG A 29 -18.33 -20.16 13.76
N PRO A 30 -18.84 -21.34 14.18
CA PRO A 30 -17.99 -22.34 14.84
C PRO A 30 -16.82 -22.78 13.95
N TYR A 31 -17.09 -22.99 12.66
CA TYR A 31 -16.09 -23.35 11.66
C TYR A 31 -15.05 -22.24 11.48
N VAL A 32 -15.50 -21.00 11.28
CA VAL A 32 -14.61 -19.84 11.07
C VAL A 32 -13.70 -19.60 12.26
N GLN A 33 -14.23 -19.67 13.49
CA GLN A 33 -13.45 -19.47 14.71
C GLN A 33 -12.39 -20.55 14.90
N ARG A 34 -12.75 -21.82 14.64
CA ARG A 34 -11.79 -22.93 14.66
C ARG A 34 -10.64 -22.67 13.68
N VAL A 35 -10.97 -22.43 12.41
CA VAL A 35 -9.96 -22.23 11.35
C VAL A 35 -9.01 -21.09 11.69
N VAL A 36 -9.53 -19.94 12.13
CA VAL A 36 -8.68 -18.78 12.46
C VAL A 36 -7.76 -19.08 13.63
N ARG A 37 -8.26 -19.70 14.69
CA ARG A 37 -7.46 -20.08 15.87
C ARG A 37 -6.33 -21.05 15.48
N ASP A 38 -6.66 -22.05 14.68
CA ASP A 38 -5.75 -23.14 14.34
C ASP A 38 -4.68 -22.71 13.31
N THR A 39 -4.90 -21.60 12.59
CA THR A 39 -3.99 -21.14 11.51
C THR A 39 -3.28 -19.82 11.79
N ALA A 40 -3.82 -18.92 12.62
CA ALA A 40 -3.24 -17.59 12.81
C ALA A 40 -1.75 -17.64 13.21
N HIS A 41 -1.40 -18.51 14.16
CA HIS A 41 -0.02 -18.68 14.63
C HIS A 41 0.94 -19.34 13.61
N ARG A 42 0.40 -19.87 12.50
CA ARG A 42 1.15 -20.55 11.42
C ARG A 42 1.22 -19.72 10.14
N THR A 43 0.66 -18.51 10.16
CA THR A 43 0.65 -17.59 9.02
C THR A 43 1.25 -16.25 9.43
N PRO A 44 1.72 -15.43 8.48
CA PRO A 44 2.19 -14.07 8.79
C PRO A 44 1.05 -13.09 9.13
N TYR A 45 -0.19 -13.55 9.25
CA TYR A 45 -1.37 -12.71 9.41
C TYR A 45 -1.98 -12.86 10.81
N SER A 46 -2.40 -11.74 11.39
CA SER A 46 -3.12 -11.73 12.67
C SER A 46 -4.54 -12.32 12.54
N GLU A 47 -5.15 -12.76 13.65
CA GLU A 47 -6.55 -13.21 13.68
C GLU A 47 -7.49 -12.16 13.03
N LYS A 48 -7.28 -10.88 13.36
CA LYS A 48 -8.03 -9.73 12.82
C LYS A 48 -7.99 -9.66 11.29
N GLU A 49 -6.88 -10.07 10.69
CA GLU A 49 -6.72 -10.07 9.23
C GLU A 49 -7.32 -11.30 8.56
N LEU A 50 -7.31 -12.45 9.23
CA LEU A 50 -7.84 -13.71 8.73
C LEU A 50 -9.36 -13.79 8.80
N TYR A 51 -9.98 -13.34 9.89
CA TYR A 51 -11.44 -13.40 10.08
C TYR A 51 -12.25 -12.89 8.87
N PRO A 52 -11.97 -11.70 8.29
CA PRO A 52 -12.70 -11.23 7.12
C PRO A 52 -12.56 -12.12 5.89
N ALA A 53 -11.41 -12.79 5.71
CA ALA A 53 -11.16 -13.67 4.56
C ALA A 53 -11.87 -15.01 4.73
N VAL A 54 -11.63 -15.66 5.87
CA VAL A 54 -12.19 -16.97 6.21
C VAL A 54 -13.72 -16.93 6.28
N SER A 55 -14.29 -15.90 6.94
CA SER A 55 -15.75 -15.76 7.04
C SER A 55 -16.45 -15.62 5.70
N ARG A 56 -15.86 -14.90 4.74
CA ARG A 56 -16.44 -14.77 3.39
C ARG A 56 -16.37 -16.06 2.60
N LEU A 57 -15.25 -16.78 2.68
CA LEU A 57 -15.09 -18.06 2.00
C LEU A 57 -16.04 -19.12 2.58
N ALA A 58 -16.14 -19.21 3.91
CA ALA A 58 -17.07 -20.11 4.58
C ALA A 58 -18.53 -19.76 4.29
N LEU A 59 -18.88 -18.47 4.24
CA LEU A 59 -20.23 -18.03 3.85
C LEU A 59 -20.53 -18.44 2.41
N PHE A 60 -19.59 -18.28 1.49
CA PHE A 60 -19.76 -18.74 0.10
C PHE A 60 -19.93 -20.26 0.01
N ALA A 61 -19.11 -21.02 0.75
CA ALA A 61 -19.19 -22.47 0.80
C ALA A 61 -20.57 -22.93 1.29
N TRP A 62 -21.04 -22.39 2.41
CA TRP A 62 -22.30 -22.77 3.02
C TRP A 62 -23.53 -22.25 2.26
N ALA A 63 -23.59 -20.95 1.93
CA ALA A 63 -24.81 -20.32 1.42
C ALA A 63 -25.01 -20.42 -0.10
N ILE A 64 -23.93 -20.58 -0.87
CA ILE A 64 -23.99 -20.46 -2.34
C ILE A 64 -23.52 -21.73 -3.03
N ALA A 65 -22.39 -22.28 -2.60
CA ALA A 65 -21.86 -23.50 -3.19
C ALA A 65 -22.48 -24.76 -2.57
N SER A 66 -23.17 -24.65 -1.43
CA SER A 66 -23.74 -25.75 -0.65
C SER A 66 -22.71 -26.86 -0.38
N VAL A 67 -21.47 -26.46 -0.12
CA VAL A 67 -20.34 -27.35 0.15
C VAL A 67 -20.22 -27.54 1.67
N PRO A 68 -19.97 -28.77 2.17
CA PRO A 68 -19.73 -29.02 3.59
C PRO A 68 -18.58 -28.17 4.13
N LEU A 69 -18.74 -27.65 5.34
CA LEU A 69 -17.72 -26.85 6.02
C LEU A 69 -16.62 -27.74 6.63
N GLU A 70 -15.84 -28.33 5.74
CA GLU A 70 -14.68 -29.16 6.02
C GLU A 70 -13.44 -28.54 5.37
N ASP A 71 -12.27 -28.71 5.98
CA ASP A 71 -11.07 -27.96 5.57
C ASP A 71 -10.64 -28.31 4.14
N ASP A 72 -10.63 -29.60 3.79
CA ASP A 72 -10.30 -30.07 2.44
C ASP A 72 -11.26 -29.52 1.37
N ASN A 73 -12.52 -29.32 1.72
CA ASN A 73 -13.54 -28.82 0.80
C ASN A 73 -13.46 -27.29 0.62
N VAL A 74 -13.39 -26.56 1.74
CA VAL A 74 -13.44 -25.09 1.76
C VAL A 74 -12.09 -24.49 1.36
N PHE A 75 -10.98 -25.12 1.77
CA PHE A 75 -9.63 -24.63 1.50
C PHE A 75 -8.93 -25.35 0.35
N ASP A 76 -9.65 -26.17 -0.44
CA ASP A 76 -9.14 -26.63 -1.72
C ASP A 76 -8.69 -25.43 -2.60
N PRO A 77 -7.47 -25.44 -3.13
CA PRO A 77 -6.96 -24.34 -3.94
C PRO A 77 -7.82 -24.01 -5.18
N ARG A 78 -8.50 -25.00 -5.78
CA ARG A 78 -9.39 -24.76 -6.93
C ARG A 78 -10.68 -24.08 -6.48
N PHE A 79 -11.24 -24.49 -5.34
CA PHE A 79 -12.40 -23.85 -4.72
C PHE A 79 -12.11 -22.38 -4.35
N ILE A 80 -10.97 -22.11 -3.71
CA ILE A 80 -10.52 -20.74 -3.40
C ILE A 80 -10.37 -19.92 -4.68
N ASN A 81 -9.77 -20.47 -5.74
CA ASN A 81 -9.64 -19.76 -7.01
C ASN A 81 -11.01 -19.44 -7.63
N ARG A 82 -11.97 -20.37 -7.58
CA ARG A 82 -13.35 -20.15 -8.05
C ARG A 82 -14.03 -19.03 -7.27
N PHE A 83 -13.93 -19.06 -5.94
CA PHE A 83 -14.44 -18.01 -5.06
C PHE A 83 -13.87 -16.63 -5.43
N VAL A 84 -12.53 -16.53 -5.57
CA VAL A 84 -11.86 -15.25 -5.87
C VAL A 84 -12.25 -14.73 -7.26
N GLN A 85 -12.37 -15.61 -8.26
CA GLN A 85 -12.68 -15.20 -9.64
C GLN A 85 -14.15 -14.82 -9.82
N HIS A 86 -15.07 -15.61 -9.29
CA HIS A 86 -16.49 -15.50 -9.62
C HIS A 86 -17.33 -14.84 -8.53
N HIS A 87 -16.95 -14.97 -7.26
CA HIS A 87 -17.75 -14.46 -6.14
C HIS A 87 -17.29 -13.08 -5.64
N LEU A 88 -16.02 -12.73 -5.85
CA LEU A 88 -15.49 -11.41 -5.50
C LEU A 88 -15.60 -10.39 -6.65
N GLY A 89 -16.50 -10.59 -7.62
CA GLY A 89 -16.61 -9.77 -8.85
C GLY A 89 -16.51 -8.25 -8.62
N GLN A 90 -17.20 -7.75 -7.59
CA GLN A 90 -17.29 -6.33 -7.20
C GLN A 90 -16.05 -5.78 -6.46
N TYR A 91 -15.10 -6.63 -6.07
CA TYR A 91 -13.87 -6.21 -5.40
C TYR A 91 -12.84 -5.72 -6.41
N SER A 92 -12.06 -4.70 -6.00
CA SER A 92 -10.88 -4.29 -6.75
C SER A 92 -9.88 -5.44 -6.89
N ARG A 93 -9.06 -5.40 -7.94
CA ARG A 93 -7.98 -6.39 -8.16
C ARG A 93 -7.06 -6.52 -6.95
N ALA A 94 -6.73 -5.40 -6.30
CA ALA A 94 -5.95 -5.37 -5.07
C ALA A 94 -6.68 -6.09 -3.92
N GLY A 95 -7.97 -5.82 -3.71
CA GLY A 95 -8.77 -6.50 -2.68
C GLY A 95 -8.87 -8.01 -2.90
N LYS A 96 -9.08 -8.45 -4.15
CA LYS A 96 -9.07 -9.87 -4.54
C LYS A 96 -7.72 -10.53 -4.22
N ASN A 97 -6.62 -9.87 -4.54
CA ASN A 97 -5.27 -10.40 -4.27
C ASN A 97 -4.99 -10.52 -2.77
N THR A 98 -5.38 -9.52 -1.96
CA THR A 98 -5.23 -9.57 -0.50
C THR A 98 -6.02 -10.72 0.11
N LEU A 99 -7.30 -10.87 -0.27
CA LEU A 99 -8.14 -11.99 0.19
C LEU A 99 -7.54 -13.34 -0.24
N ARG A 100 -7.14 -13.48 -1.50
CA ARG A 100 -6.53 -14.70 -2.03
C ARG A 100 -5.23 -15.06 -1.31
N ALA A 101 -4.36 -14.08 -1.02
CA ALA A 101 -3.10 -14.33 -0.32
C ALA A 101 -3.33 -14.87 1.09
N ARG A 102 -4.30 -14.31 1.82
CA ARG A 102 -4.69 -14.80 3.15
C ARG A 102 -5.27 -16.20 3.09
N LEU A 103 -6.24 -16.43 2.21
CA LEU A 103 -6.86 -17.75 2.02
C LEU A 103 -5.86 -18.82 1.57
N ARG A 104 -4.88 -18.45 0.73
CA ARG A 104 -3.79 -19.33 0.34
C ARG A 104 -2.94 -19.74 1.55
N ARG A 105 -2.49 -18.79 2.38
CA ARG A 105 -1.70 -19.13 3.57
C ARG A 105 -2.50 -19.95 4.59
N THR A 106 -3.79 -19.69 4.74
CA THR A 106 -4.68 -20.52 5.56
C THR A 106 -4.82 -21.94 4.98
N SER A 107 -4.97 -22.08 3.66
CA SER A 107 -5.01 -23.38 2.97
C SER A 107 -3.71 -24.17 3.13
N GLU A 108 -2.55 -23.52 2.93
CA GLU A 108 -1.23 -24.13 3.16
C GLU A 108 -1.07 -24.59 4.62
N ALA A 109 -1.55 -23.80 5.59
CA ALA A 109 -1.51 -24.19 7.00
C ALA A 109 -2.42 -25.41 7.28
N LEU A 110 -3.63 -25.45 6.74
CA LEU A 110 -4.56 -26.56 7.02
C LEU A 110 -4.18 -27.85 6.30
N LEU A 111 -3.80 -27.75 5.02
CA LEU A 111 -3.71 -28.88 4.10
C LEU A 111 -2.25 -29.30 3.79
N GLY A 112 -1.26 -28.51 4.22
CA GLY A 112 0.14 -28.82 3.99
C GLY A 112 0.62 -28.63 2.54
N ASP A 113 1.65 -29.38 2.18
CA ASP A 113 2.45 -29.14 0.96
C ASP A 113 1.69 -29.37 -0.36
N GLU A 114 0.68 -30.25 -0.37
CA GLU A 114 -0.14 -30.51 -1.56
C GLU A 114 -0.93 -29.26 -2.01
N ALA A 115 -1.41 -28.46 -1.04
CA ALA A 115 -2.09 -27.22 -1.33
C ALA A 115 -1.13 -26.15 -1.85
N ALA A 116 0.09 -26.07 -1.31
CA ALA A 116 1.10 -25.09 -1.71
C ALA A 116 1.47 -25.21 -3.20
N GLY A 117 1.59 -26.44 -3.71
CA GLY A 117 1.92 -26.73 -5.11
C GLY A 117 0.82 -26.38 -6.12
N THR A 118 -0.43 -26.27 -5.67
CA THR A 118 -1.60 -26.10 -6.57
C THR A 118 -1.94 -24.62 -6.83
N PHE A 119 -1.54 -23.70 -5.95
CA PHE A 119 -1.74 -22.27 -6.18
C PHE A 119 -0.81 -21.76 -7.29
N ARG A 120 -1.36 -21.48 -8.47
CA ARG A 120 -0.64 -20.74 -9.53
C ARG A 120 -0.05 -19.45 -8.95
N ALA A 121 1.25 -19.24 -9.20
CA ALA A 121 1.98 -18.04 -8.82
C ALA A 121 1.17 -16.79 -9.19
N LEU A 122 1.15 -15.81 -8.29
CA LEU A 122 0.48 -14.54 -8.55
C LEU A 122 1.13 -13.93 -9.80
N GLY A 123 0.32 -13.60 -10.80
CA GLY A 123 0.76 -12.68 -11.84
C GLY A 123 1.29 -11.42 -11.15
N LYS A 124 2.53 -11.03 -11.46
CA LYS A 124 3.21 -9.88 -10.85
C LYS A 124 2.25 -8.67 -10.86
N ALA A 125 2.09 -8.00 -9.72
CA ALA A 125 1.24 -6.82 -9.63
C ALA A 125 1.72 -5.77 -10.63
N GLU A 126 0.85 -5.30 -11.53
CA GLU A 126 1.17 -4.21 -12.47
C GLU A 126 1.68 -3.00 -11.69
N ALA A 127 2.77 -2.39 -12.16
CA ALA A 127 3.25 -1.14 -11.57
C ALA A 127 2.20 -0.04 -11.72
N SER A 128 2.16 0.86 -10.75
CA SER A 128 1.30 2.04 -10.83
C SER A 128 1.70 2.88 -12.04
N ARG A 129 0.75 3.13 -12.93
CA ARG A 129 0.96 4.01 -14.09
C ARG A 129 1.39 5.41 -13.62
N PRO A 130 2.54 5.94 -14.10
CA PRO A 130 2.95 7.32 -13.84
C PRO A 130 1.87 8.34 -14.23
N TYR A 131 1.91 9.51 -13.62
CA TYR A 131 1.08 10.64 -14.04
C TYR A 131 1.58 11.21 -15.37
N SER A 132 0.65 11.61 -16.23
CA SER A 132 0.98 12.46 -17.39
C SER A 132 1.33 13.88 -16.94
N PRO A 133 2.00 14.68 -17.79
CA PRO A 133 2.23 16.10 -17.51
C PRO A 133 0.93 16.89 -17.24
N SER A 134 -0.15 16.59 -17.96
CA SER A 134 -1.46 17.22 -17.75
C SER A 134 -2.12 16.82 -16.43
N GLU A 135 -1.95 15.57 -16.00
CA GLU A 135 -2.37 15.11 -14.67
C GLU A 135 -1.58 15.85 -13.57
N VAL A 136 -0.26 15.98 -13.72
CA VAL A 136 0.60 16.71 -12.77
C VAL A 136 0.19 18.18 -12.67
N ALA A 137 -0.08 18.85 -13.81
CA ALA A 137 -0.56 20.24 -13.82
C ALA A 137 -1.92 20.38 -13.12
N SER A 138 -2.82 19.42 -13.31
CA SER A 138 -4.13 19.40 -12.63
C SER A 138 -3.98 19.27 -11.12
N LEU A 139 -3.05 18.43 -10.66
CA LEU A 139 -2.74 18.28 -9.23
C LEU A 139 -2.14 19.56 -8.63
N LEU A 140 -1.23 20.24 -9.34
CA LEU A 140 -0.69 21.53 -8.90
C LEU A 140 -1.78 22.61 -8.79
N SER A 141 -2.68 22.68 -9.76
CA SER A 141 -3.83 23.59 -9.73
C SER A 141 -4.75 23.29 -8.52
N TRP A 142 -5.01 22.00 -8.26
CA TRP A 142 -5.77 21.57 -7.08
C TRP A 142 -5.08 21.94 -5.76
N ALA A 143 -3.75 21.80 -5.66
CA ALA A 143 -3.02 22.19 -4.46
C ALA A 143 -3.10 23.70 -4.20
N GLY A 144 -3.14 24.51 -5.26
CA GLY A 144 -3.30 25.96 -5.19
C GLY A 144 -4.72 26.44 -4.89
N SER A 145 -5.75 25.64 -5.18
CA SER A 145 -7.17 26.01 -4.99
C SER A 145 -7.74 25.64 -3.62
N GLN A 146 -6.90 25.28 -2.66
CA GLN A 146 -7.34 24.97 -1.30
C GLN A 146 -7.86 26.21 -0.56
N HIS A 147 -8.77 25.99 0.39
CA HIS A 147 -9.52 27.07 1.06
C HIS A 147 -8.70 27.89 2.07
N ASP A 148 -7.59 27.35 2.57
CA ASP A 148 -6.77 27.98 3.60
C ASP A 148 -5.27 27.68 3.40
N GLU A 149 -4.42 28.43 4.10
CA GLU A 149 -2.95 28.32 3.99
C GLU A 149 -2.43 26.94 4.44
N GLU A 150 -2.99 26.38 5.50
CA GLU A 150 -2.57 25.08 6.04
C GLU A 150 -2.82 23.97 5.01
N ARG A 151 -4.01 23.94 4.41
CA ARG A 151 -4.35 22.98 3.36
C ARG A 151 -3.56 23.22 2.08
N THR A 152 -3.36 24.47 1.67
CA THR A 152 -2.57 24.82 0.49
C THR A 152 -1.14 24.32 0.64
N THR A 153 -0.50 24.61 1.77
CA THR A 153 0.88 24.20 2.03
C THR A 153 0.99 22.69 2.27
N SER A 154 0.01 22.06 2.92
CA SER A 154 -0.06 20.60 3.09
C SER A 154 -0.21 19.87 1.76
N ALA A 155 -1.06 20.36 0.86
CA ALA A 155 -1.24 19.80 -0.47
C ALA A 155 0.03 19.97 -1.31
N GLY A 156 0.67 21.15 -1.26
CA GLY A 156 1.96 21.39 -1.88
C GLY A 156 3.05 20.45 -1.36
N ALA A 157 3.12 20.26 -0.03
CA ALA A 157 4.06 19.34 0.60
C ALA A 157 3.83 17.89 0.15
N LEU A 158 2.57 17.43 0.10
CA LEU A 158 2.23 16.09 -0.39
C LEU A 158 2.73 15.85 -1.82
N LEU A 159 2.51 16.82 -2.71
CA LEU A 159 2.98 16.72 -4.09
C LEU A 159 4.51 16.76 -4.15
N ALA A 160 5.17 17.61 -3.40
CA ALA A 160 6.64 17.70 -3.42
C ALA A 160 7.32 16.46 -2.82
N LEU A 161 6.79 15.89 -1.73
CA LEU A 161 7.31 14.65 -1.15
C LEU A 161 7.07 13.44 -2.08
N GLY A 162 5.92 13.39 -2.74
CA GLY A 162 5.59 12.28 -3.64
C GLY A 162 6.22 12.37 -5.03
N LEU A 163 6.09 13.50 -5.71
CA LEU A 163 6.55 13.73 -7.09
C LEU A 163 7.96 14.31 -7.16
N GLY A 164 8.43 14.97 -6.10
CA GLY A 164 9.75 15.57 -6.03
C GLY A 164 10.80 14.72 -5.32
N ALA A 165 10.40 13.91 -4.34
CA ALA A 165 11.29 13.02 -3.57
C ALA A 165 10.90 11.53 -3.67
N GLY A 166 9.83 11.19 -4.40
CA GLY A 166 9.45 9.79 -4.60
C GLY A 166 9.07 9.03 -3.32
N LEU A 167 8.74 9.72 -2.22
CA LEU A 167 8.46 9.05 -0.95
C LEU A 167 7.21 8.18 -1.03
N THR A 168 7.25 7.04 -0.34
CA THR A 168 6.10 6.17 -0.13
C THR A 168 5.08 6.86 0.78
N GLY A 169 3.83 6.39 0.75
CA GLY A 169 2.78 6.95 1.62
C GLY A 169 3.12 6.87 3.11
N ARG A 170 3.83 5.81 3.53
CA ARG A 170 4.28 5.65 4.93
C ARG A 170 5.35 6.68 5.29
N GLU A 171 6.38 6.81 4.45
CA GLU A 171 7.44 7.80 4.66
C GLU A 171 6.87 9.22 4.72
N ILE A 172 5.88 9.56 3.87
CA ILE A 172 5.20 10.87 3.91
C ILE A 172 4.47 11.10 5.25
N ILE A 173 3.82 10.06 5.79
CA ILE A 173 3.08 10.15 7.05
C ILE A 173 4.03 10.29 8.24
N ASP A 174 5.18 9.62 8.19
CA ASP A 174 6.13 9.57 9.30
C ASP A 174 7.17 10.72 9.28
N LEU A 175 7.20 11.53 8.21
CA LEU A 175 8.19 12.60 8.04
C LEU A 175 7.92 13.84 8.91
N GLU A 176 8.95 14.30 9.62
CA GLU A 176 8.94 15.53 10.40
C GLU A 176 9.58 16.71 9.65
N LEU A 177 9.26 17.94 10.05
CA LEU A 177 9.90 19.12 9.44
C LEU A 177 11.42 19.16 9.71
N VAL A 178 11.87 18.62 10.84
CA VAL A 178 13.30 18.57 11.20
C VAL A 178 14.10 17.68 10.25
N ASP A 179 13.43 16.74 9.57
CA ASP A 179 14.04 15.87 8.58
C ASP A 179 14.21 16.55 7.21
N ILE A 180 13.73 17.80 7.06
CA ILE A 180 13.85 18.57 5.83
C ILE A 180 14.94 19.63 6.02
N THR A 181 15.95 19.57 5.17
CA THR A 181 17.03 20.56 5.13
C THR A 181 17.00 21.30 3.79
N SER A 182 17.23 22.61 3.81
CA SER A 182 17.34 23.43 2.62
C SER A 182 18.63 24.25 2.70
N ASP A 183 19.46 24.14 1.66
CA ASP A 183 20.70 24.91 1.50
C ASP A 183 20.79 25.51 0.09
N SER A 184 21.96 26.04 -0.29
CA SER A 184 22.20 26.61 -1.62
C SER A 184 22.21 25.58 -2.75
N ARG A 185 22.32 24.28 -2.43
CA ARG A 185 22.33 23.17 -3.40
C ARG A 185 20.94 22.56 -3.60
N GLY A 186 19.99 22.86 -2.73
CA GLY A 186 18.59 22.48 -2.88
C GLY A 186 17.95 22.06 -1.57
N VAL A 187 16.89 21.25 -1.69
CA VAL A 187 16.17 20.67 -0.54
C VAL A 187 16.49 19.19 -0.48
N VAL A 188 16.82 18.69 0.71
CA VAL A 188 17.05 17.27 0.99
C VAL A 188 16.10 16.83 2.08
N VAL A 189 15.48 15.67 1.89
CA VAL A 189 14.60 15.02 2.85
C VAL A 189 15.29 13.78 3.40
N ARG A 190 15.43 13.69 4.72
CA ARG A 190 15.94 12.51 5.39
C ARG A 190 14.80 11.53 5.70
N VAL A 191 14.89 10.34 5.14
CA VAL A 191 14.04 9.21 5.53
C VAL A 191 14.71 8.51 6.70
N SER A 192 13.95 8.26 7.76
CA SER A 192 14.40 7.53 8.96
C SER A 192 13.87 6.08 8.97
N GLY A 193 14.49 5.21 9.78
CA GLY A 193 14.10 3.81 9.95
C GLY A 193 15.07 2.82 9.28
N ASP A 194 14.59 1.61 8.97
CA ASP A 194 15.43 0.52 8.44
C ASP A 194 15.99 0.84 7.03
N ASP A 195 15.28 1.66 6.25
CA ASP A 195 15.68 2.13 4.91
C ASP A 195 16.13 3.61 4.94
N ALA A 196 16.87 3.99 5.98
CA ALA A 196 17.30 5.37 6.18
C ALA A 196 18.20 5.87 5.05
N ARG A 197 17.89 7.07 4.53
CA ARG A 197 18.58 7.66 3.38
C ARG A 197 18.24 9.13 3.21
N ASP A 198 19.12 9.85 2.53
CA ASP A 198 18.90 11.23 2.14
C ASP A 198 18.39 11.28 0.70
N VAL A 199 17.27 11.97 0.50
CA VAL A 199 16.62 12.06 -0.80
C VAL A 199 16.62 13.52 -1.26
N PRO A 200 17.45 13.88 -2.26
CA PRO A 200 17.39 15.18 -2.89
C PRO A 200 16.03 15.39 -3.56
N VAL A 201 15.43 16.55 -3.31
CA VAL A 201 14.15 16.94 -3.91
C VAL A 201 14.42 17.57 -5.28
N LEU A 202 13.73 17.08 -6.31
CA LEU A 202 13.76 17.68 -7.64
C LEU A 202 13.47 19.20 -7.57
N ALA A 203 14.33 20.00 -8.20
CA ALA A 203 14.34 21.46 -8.05
C ALA A 203 12.97 22.13 -8.28
N GLN A 204 12.18 21.66 -9.25
CA GLN A 204 10.84 22.19 -9.54
C GLN A 204 9.83 22.01 -8.39
N TRP A 205 10.09 21.08 -7.47
CA TRP A 205 9.22 20.77 -6.33
C TRP A 205 9.71 21.39 -5.02
N ALA A 206 10.99 21.75 -4.93
CA ALA A 206 11.61 22.35 -3.74
C ALA A 206 10.87 23.60 -3.20
N PRO A 207 10.37 24.54 -4.03
CA PRO A 207 9.65 25.71 -3.53
C PRO A 207 8.40 25.38 -2.70
N LEU A 208 7.73 24.25 -2.98
CA LEU A 208 6.54 23.85 -2.23
C LEU A 208 6.90 23.37 -0.80
N LEU A 209 8.03 22.69 -0.62
CA LEU A 209 8.53 22.31 0.70
C LEU A 209 9.10 23.49 1.48
N GLN A 210 9.77 24.42 0.78
CA GLN A 210 10.23 25.66 1.40
C GLN A 210 9.04 26.50 1.88
N ARG A 211 7.96 26.59 1.11
CA ARG A 211 6.72 27.24 1.54
C ARG A 211 6.09 26.54 2.75
N ARG A 212 6.11 25.20 2.78
CA ARG A 212 5.59 24.43 3.92
C ARG A 212 6.39 24.67 5.18
N THR A 213 7.72 24.57 5.11
CA THR A 213 8.63 24.77 6.25
C THR A 213 8.58 26.20 6.79
N ALA A 214 8.33 27.20 5.93
CA ALA A 214 8.19 28.59 6.32
C ALA A 214 6.78 28.98 6.84
N SER A 215 5.76 28.13 6.65
CA SER A 215 4.39 28.48 7.03
C SER A 215 4.22 28.51 8.55
N LYS A 216 3.55 29.53 9.07
CA LYS A 216 3.22 29.65 10.50
C LYS A 216 2.27 28.55 10.97
N ALA A 217 1.54 27.92 10.04
CA ALA A 217 0.64 26.83 10.34
C ALA A 217 1.38 25.49 10.49
N ALA A 218 2.64 25.40 10.05
CA ALA A 218 3.42 24.17 10.08
C ALA A 218 3.73 23.76 11.53
N SER A 219 3.47 22.49 11.86
CA SER A 219 3.80 21.91 13.16
C SER A 219 4.94 20.89 13.01
N ARG A 220 5.20 20.06 14.02
CA ARG A 220 6.19 18.95 13.98
C ARG A 220 6.28 18.18 12.64
N TRP A 221 5.17 18.02 11.93
CA TRP A 221 5.04 17.12 10.80
C TRP A 221 5.11 17.83 9.44
N ALA A 222 5.81 17.20 8.49
CA ALA A 222 6.04 17.76 7.17
C ALA A 222 4.77 17.83 6.31
N PHE A 223 3.94 16.79 6.33
CA PHE A 223 2.75 16.75 5.48
C PHE A 223 1.63 17.69 5.97
N ARG A 224 1.19 17.56 7.22
CA ARG A 224 0.01 18.24 7.73
C ARG A 224 0.13 18.50 9.23
N SER A 225 -0.40 19.63 9.68
CA SER A 225 -0.42 19.99 11.09
C SER A 225 -1.46 19.21 11.88
N GLY A 226 -1.14 18.94 13.15
CA GLY A 226 -2.02 18.18 14.05
C GLY A 226 -2.28 16.74 13.62
N GLN A 227 -1.46 16.17 12.73
CA GLN A 227 -1.53 14.74 12.44
C GLN A 227 -1.12 13.92 13.67
N ARG A 228 -1.77 12.77 13.85
CA ARG A 228 -1.32 11.72 14.76
C ARG A 228 -0.52 10.74 13.91
N GLY A 229 0.79 10.64 14.16
CA GLY A 229 1.71 9.80 13.40
C GLY A 229 1.20 8.36 13.25
N GLY A 230 1.57 7.69 12.16
CA GLY A 230 1.17 6.30 11.89
C GLY A 230 -0.26 6.06 11.41
N ASN A 231 -1.09 7.10 11.18
CA ASN A 231 -2.39 6.91 10.54
C ASN A 231 -2.23 6.65 9.02
N ILE A 232 -2.30 5.39 8.61
CA ILE A 232 -2.16 4.97 7.20
C ILE A 232 -3.19 5.58 6.25
N ASN A 233 -4.36 6.00 6.75
CA ASN A 233 -5.41 6.60 5.92
C ASN A 233 -5.29 8.13 5.81
N LEU A 234 -4.28 8.74 6.44
CA LEU A 234 -4.16 10.20 6.57
C LEU A 234 -4.17 10.92 5.21
N VAL A 235 -3.46 10.38 4.21
CA VAL A 235 -3.42 10.94 2.86
C VAL A 235 -4.81 10.83 2.20
N THR A 236 -5.44 9.66 2.25
CA THR A 236 -6.78 9.44 1.68
C THR A 236 -7.84 10.34 2.35
N ASP A 237 -7.78 10.50 3.67
CA ASP A 237 -8.67 11.36 4.44
C ASP A 237 -8.46 12.85 4.11
N PHE A 238 -7.24 13.26 3.79
CA PHE A 238 -6.93 14.62 3.38
C PHE A 238 -7.45 14.93 1.98
N VAL A 239 -7.22 14.01 1.02
CA VAL A 239 -7.61 14.14 -0.39
C VAL A 239 -9.12 14.04 -0.59
N SER A 240 -9.83 13.27 0.24
CA SER A 240 -11.29 13.11 0.14
C SER A 240 -12.09 14.33 0.60
N ARG A 241 -11.46 15.34 1.19
CA ARG A 241 -12.08 16.61 1.59
C ARG A 241 -12.13 17.61 0.43
N ASN A 242 -13.10 18.52 0.45
CA ASN A 242 -13.32 19.48 -0.63
C ASN A 242 -12.27 20.62 -0.64
N PRO A 243 -11.83 21.09 -1.83
CA PRO A 243 -12.15 20.52 -3.15
C PRO A 243 -11.36 19.21 -3.36
N ARG A 244 -11.99 18.22 -4.00
CA ARG A 244 -11.32 16.98 -4.42
C ARG A 244 -10.55 17.20 -5.72
N PRO A 245 -9.40 16.56 -5.92
CA PRO A 245 -8.71 16.63 -7.20
C PRO A 245 -9.52 15.86 -8.27
N THR A 246 -9.49 16.36 -9.50
CA THR A 246 -10.08 15.69 -10.68
C THR A 246 -9.30 14.44 -11.08
N VAL A 247 -8.00 14.42 -10.77
CA VAL A 247 -7.10 13.29 -10.95
C VAL A 247 -6.91 12.58 -9.61
N GLU A 248 -7.05 11.26 -9.60
CA GLU A 248 -6.87 10.49 -8.37
C GLU A 248 -5.42 10.59 -7.86
N LEU A 249 -5.25 11.10 -6.64
CA LEU A 249 -3.96 11.25 -5.97
C LEU A 249 -3.61 9.96 -5.22
N GLN A 250 -2.55 9.27 -5.67
CA GLN A 250 -2.05 8.03 -5.09
C GLN A 250 -0.53 8.12 -4.92
N SER A 251 -0.03 7.91 -3.69
CA SER A 251 1.42 7.95 -3.40
C SER A 251 2.23 6.99 -4.27
N ARG A 252 1.67 5.82 -4.62
CA ARG A 252 2.32 4.85 -5.52
C ARG A 252 2.46 5.39 -6.95
N ARG A 253 1.48 6.13 -7.48
CA ARG A 253 1.59 6.78 -8.80
C ARG A 253 2.55 7.95 -8.75
N MET A 254 2.57 8.73 -7.67
CA MET A 254 3.53 9.83 -7.51
C MET A 254 4.97 9.29 -7.52
N ARG A 255 5.25 8.27 -6.72
CA ARG A 255 6.55 7.59 -6.70
C ARG A 255 6.93 6.98 -8.04
N ALA A 256 5.99 6.30 -8.73
CA ALA A 256 6.25 5.79 -10.09
C ALA A 256 6.61 6.90 -11.07
N THR A 257 5.97 8.08 -10.96
CA THR A 257 6.27 9.25 -11.78
C THR A 257 7.68 9.77 -11.52
N TRP A 258 8.06 9.89 -10.24
CA TRP A 258 9.40 10.30 -9.84
C TRP A 258 10.50 9.35 -10.34
N ILE A 259 10.30 8.02 -10.20
CA ILE A 259 11.25 7.02 -10.71
C ILE A 259 11.39 7.14 -12.24
N VAL A 260 10.28 7.22 -12.97
CA VAL A 260 10.30 7.33 -14.43
C VAL A 260 10.98 8.62 -14.90
N GLU A 261 10.80 9.71 -14.18
CA GLU A 261 11.50 10.97 -14.46
C GLU A 261 13.03 10.83 -14.28
N HIS A 262 13.49 10.18 -13.21
CA HIS A 262 14.91 9.92 -13.01
C HIS A 262 15.51 8.99 -14.07
N LEU A 263 14.77 7.96 -14.48
CA LEU A 263 15.16 7.07 -15.57
C LEU A 263 15.27 7.82 -16.90
N ARG A 264 14.32 8.71 -17.21
CA ARG A 264 14.36 9.56 -18.42
C ARG A 264 15.53 10.54 -18.43
N ARG A 265 15.92 11.04 -17.26
CA ARG A 265 17.08 11.94 -17.10
C ARG A 265 18.43 11.23 -17.12
N GLY A 266 18.46 9.90 -17.22
CA GLY A 266 19.70 9.13 -17.18
C GLY A 266 20.40 9.18 -15.81
N THR A 267 19.63 9.27 -14.73
CA THR A 267 20.20 9.20 -13.36
C THR A 267 20.96 7.88 -13.20
N PRO A 268 22.21 7.88 -12.71
CA PRO A 268 22.96 6.65 -12.46
C PRO A 268 22.13 5.65 -11.64
N LEU A 269 22.13 4.39 -12.09
CA LEU A 269 21.21 3.37 -11.59
C LEU A 269 21.46 3.04 -10.11
N ASP A 270 22.72 2.94 -9.72
CA ASP A 270 23.17 2.75 -8.34
C ASP A 270 22.63 3.86 -7.42
N LEU A 271 22.81 5.13 -7.81
CA LEU A 271 22.29 6.27 -7.07
C LEU A 271 20.76 6.26 -7.00
N LEU A 272 20.08 5.95 -8.11
CA LEU A 272 18.62 5.88 -8.14
C LEU A 272 18.08 4.78 -7.21
N LEU A 273 18.72 3.62 -7.19
CA LEU A 273 18.34 2.52 -6.29
C LEU A 273 18.53 2.94 -4.82
N GLU A 274 19.67 3.57 -4.50
CA GLU A 274 19.97 4.09 -3.17
C GLU A 274 18.92 5.11 -2.73
N VAL A 275 18.73 6.21 -3.48
CA VAL A 275 17.80 7.28 -3.09
C VAL A 275 16.34 6.84 -3.13
N ALA A 276 16.00 5.84 -3.94
CA ALA A 276 14.68 5.23 -3.92
C ALA A 276 14.50 4.29 -2.72
N GLY A 277 15.57 3.74 -2.12
CA GLY A 277 15.44 2.65 -1.15
C GLY A 277 15.00 1.35 -1.80
N LEU A 278 15.55 1.04 -2.98
CA LEU A 278 15.29 -0.19 -3.72
C LEU A 278 16.54 -1.09 -3.68
N GLN A 279 16.35 -2.33 -3.24
CA GLN A 279 17.44 -3.31 -3.11
C GLN A 279 17.85 -3.95 -4.45
N SER A 280 17.03 -3.80 -5.50
CA SER A 280 17.25 -4.45 -6.79
C SER A 280 16.60 -3.68 -7.95
N ALA A 281 17.27 -3.72 -9.10
CA ALA A 281 16.78 -3.17 -10.37
C ALA A 281 15.53 -3.89 -10.91
N GLU A 282 15.22 -5.12 -10.44
CA GLU A 282 13.98 -5.83 -10.85
C GLU A 282 12.71 -5.01 -10.53
N ALA A 283 12.77 -4.16 -9.50
CA ALA A 283 11.67 -3.27 -9.14
C ALA A 283 11.36 -2.23 -10.26
N LEU A 284 12.35 -1.92 -11.10
CA LEU A 284 12.25 -0.92 -12.18
C LEU A 284 11.72 -1.50 -13.48
N ASP A 285 11.83 -2.81 -13.72
CA ASP A 285 11.39 -3.48 -14.96
C ASP A 285 9.96 -3.10 -15.36
N ARG A 286 9.08 -2.98 -14.36
CA ARG A 286 7.66 -2.66 -14.57
C ARG A 286 7.41 -1.21 -14.98
N LEU A 287 8.39 -0.33 -14.75
CA LEU A 287 8.34 1.09 -15.08
C LEU A 287 9.03 1.41 -16.41
N LEU A 288 9.94 0.56 -16.90
CA LEU A 288 10.62 0.71 -18.19
C LEU A 288 9.68 0.98 -19.38
N PRO A 289 8.49 0.33 -19.48
CA PRO A 289 7.55 0.62 -20.58
C PRO A 289 7.05 2.08 -20.63
N TYR A 290 7.21 2.84 -19.55
CA TYR A 290 6.84 4.27 -19.46
C TYR A 290 8.02 5.23 -19.73
N VAL A 291 9.26 4.73 -19.74
CA VAL A 291 10.45 5.52 -20.07
C VAL A 291 10.48 5.80 -21.58
N ALA A 292 10.26 4.78 -22.40
CA ALA A 292 10.44 4.79 -23.86
C ALA A 292 9.21 5.24 -24.68
N ARG A 293 8.23 5.95 -24.09
CA ARG A 293 6.92 6.23 -24.74
C ARG A 293 6.55 7.70 -24.84
N ALA A 294 7.54 8.59 -24.94
CA ALA A 294 7.32 9.98 -25.34
C ALA A 294 8.11 10.23 -26.63
N ASP A 295 7.49 9.93 -27.78
CA ASP A 295 7.80 10.32 -29.17
C ASP A 295 9.24 10.27 -29.74
N ASP A 296 10.26 9.93 -28.98
CA ASP A 296 11.63 9.77 -29.48
C ASP A 296 12.00 8.28 -29.51
N ASP A 297 12.07 7.72 -30.72
CA ASP A 297 12.77 6.45 -30.96
C ASP A 297 14.29 6.72 -30.90
N PRO A 298 15.00 6.36 -29.82
CA PRO A 298 16.43 6.68 -29.65
C PRO A 298 17.32 5.86 -30.59
N ARG A 299 16.75 4.86 -31.28
CA ARG A 299 17.47 4.00 -32.22
C ARG A 299 17.90 4.74 -33.49
N ARG A 300 17.34 5.91 -33.76
CA ARG A 300 17.76 6.76 -34.90
C ARG A 300 19.07 7.50 -34.64
N ASP A 301 19.35 7.87 -33.39
CA ASP A 301 20.54 8.67 -33.05
C ASP A 301 21.70 7.83 -32.50
N SER A 302 21.43 6.61 -32.02
CA SER A 302 22.46 5.75 -31.41
C SER A 302 23.22 4.83 -32.38
N LEU A 303 22.90 4.88 -33.69
CA LEU A 303 23.52 4.05 -34.75
C LEU A 303 24.12 4.89 -35.88
N ARG A 304 24.53 6.12 -35.59
CA ARG A 304 25.34 6.96 -36.49
C ARG A 304 26.68 7.30 -35.86
#